data_AF-A0A202DUV6-F1
#
_entry.id   AF-A0A202DUV6-F1
#
_cell.length_a   1.000
_cell.length_b   1.000
_cell.length_c   1.000
_cell.angle_alpha   90.00
_cell.angle_beta   90.00
_cell.angle_gamma   90.00
#
_symmetry.space_group_name_H-M   'P 1'
#
loop_
_entity.id
_entity.type
_entity.pdbx_description
1 polymer ?
#
loop_
_entity_poly.entity_id
_entity_poly.type
_entity_poly.pdbx_seq_one_letter_code
_entity_poly.pdbx_strand_id
1 'polypeptide(L)'
;MPLDTNNGSVVLELSKVTGSSIVVNIKIYSHRGELLSNLNFILPPHALQHIISDQILEINKFGSAVVNSSSPSSPTAVSMHYNRASDSSIKHIDATPAREPFGNVL
;
A
#
# COMPACT_ATOMS: atom_id res chain seq x y z
N MET A 1 -0.26 0.15 -7.22
CA MET A 1 -0.39 1.43 -6.48
C MET A 1 0.97 2.07 -6.40
N PRO A 2 1.10 3.39 -6.67
CA PRO A 2 2.38 4.07 -6.57
C PRO A 2 2.81 4.23 -5.11
N LEU A 3 4.10 4.06 -4.86
CA LEU A 3 4.77 4.33 -3.60
C LEU A 3 5.96 5.27 -3.88
N ASP A 4 6.02 6.41 -3.20
CA ASP A 4 7.02 7.45 -3.44
C ASP A 4 7.55 7.97 -2.11
N THR A 5 8.86 7.83 -1.88
CA THR A 5 9.56 8.28 -0.66
C THR A 5 10.43 9.52 -0.90
N ASN A 6 10.30 10.21 -2.05
CA ASN A 6 11.14 11.37 -2.40
C ASN A 6 10.92 12.61 -1.52
N ASN A 7 9.70 12.80 -1.01
CA ASN A 7 9.33 14.00 -0.27
C ASN A 7 8.81 13.69 1.15
N GLY A 8 9.04 12.48 1.64
CA GLY A 8 8.58 12.05 2.95
C GLY A 8 8.41 10.55 3.06
N SER A 9 7.45 10.14 3.88
CA SER A 9 7.17 8.73 4.18
C SER A 9 5.97 8.24 3.39
N VAL A 10 5.99 6.98 2.97
CA VAL A 10 4.84 6.32 2.35
C VAL A 10 4.42 5.09 3.14
N VAL A 11 3.13 5.04 3.42
CA VAL A 11 2.48 3.94 4.11
C VAL A 11 1.49 3.30 3.17
N LEU A 12 1.44 1.97 3.14
CA LEU A 12 0.33 1.24 2.57
C LEU A 12 -0.63 0.84 3.69
N GLU A 13 -1.87 1.32 3.60
CA GLU A 13 -2.95 0.96 4.49
C GLU A 13 -3.90 -0.01 3.81
N LEU A 14 -4.26 -1.07 4.51
CA LEU A 14 -5.26 -2.02 4.08
C LEU A 14 -6.34 -2.12 5.14
N SER A 15 -7.59 -2.10 4.72
CA SER A 15 -8.73 -2.27 5.60
C SER A 15 -9.62 -3.39 5.12
N LYS A 16 -10.13 -4.16 6.08
CA LYS A 16 -11.15 -5.19 5.85
C LYS A 16 -12.46 -4.74 6.45
N VAL A 17 -13.44 -4.41 5.61
CA VAL A 17 -14.72 -3.86 6.08
C VAL A 17 -15.81 -4.90 6.32
N THR A 18 -15.62 -6.15 5.86
CA THR A 18 -16.63 -7.21 5.98
C THR A 18 -16.33 -8.16 7.14
N GLY A 19 -17.34 -8.95 7.53
CA GLY A 19 -17.31 -9.86 8.68
C GLY A 19 -16.50 -11.15 8.53
N SER A 20 -15.64 -11.28 7.51
CA SER A 20 -14.84 -12.48 7.27
C SER A 20 -13.36 -12.17 7.07
N SER A 21 -12.49 -13.03 7.60
CA SER A 21 -11.05 -12.95 7.38
C SER A 21 -10.71 -13.23 5.92
N ILE A 22 -9.64 -12.61 5.43
CA ILE A 22 -9.08 -12.88 4.11
C ILE A 22 -7.58 -13.10 4.21
N VAL A 23 -7.02 -13.89 3.29
CA VAL A 23 -5.57 -13.95 3.09
C VAL A 23 -5.19 -12.84 2.13
N VAL A 24 -4.19 -12.05 2.50
CA VAL A 24 -3.69 -10.94 1.70
C VAL A 24 -2.23 -11.20 1.36
N ASN A 25 -1.89 -11.02 0.08
CA ASN A 25 -0.53 -11.01 -0.41
C ASN A 25 -0.19 -9.65 -1.01
N ILE A 26 0.89 -9.04 -0.53
CA ILE A 26 1.36 -7.74 -0.99
C ILE A 26 2.75 -7.92 -1.56
N LYS A 27 2.91 -7.52 -2.81
CA LYS A 27 4.21 -7.47 -3.48
C LYS A 27 4.60 -6.01 -3.70
N ILE A 28 5.80 -5.65 -3.28
CA ILE A 28 6.36 -4.31 -3.49
C ILE A 28 7.50 -4.44 -4.48
N TYR A 29 7.45 -3.61 -5.51
CA TYR A 29 8.40 -3.58 -6.61
C TYR A 29 9.13 -2.24 -6.67
N SER A 30 10.40 -2.26 -7.06
CA SER A 30 11.15 -1.05 -7.41
C SER A 30 10.60 -0.38 -8.67
N HIS A 31 10.99 0.85 -8.95
CA HIS A 31 10.68 1.52 -10.23
C HIS A 31 11.16 0.76 -11.48
N ARG A 32 12.09 -0.19 -11.32
CA ARG A 32 12.60 -1.05 -12.41
C ARG A 32 11.84 -2.37 -12.54
N GLY A 33 10.84 -2.61 -11.68
CA GLY A 33 10.06 -3.84 -11.66
C GLY A 33 10.71 -4.99 -10.86
N GLU A 34 11.79 -4.74 -10.13
CA GLU A 34 12.40 -5.76 -9.25
C GLU A 34 11.54 -5.95 -8.01
N LEU A 35 11.29 -7.20 -7.62
CA LEU A 35 10.57 -7.50 -6.39
C LEU A 35 11.44 -7.20 -5.17
N LEU A 36 11.03 -6.24 -4.35
CA LEU A 36 11.73 -5.84 -3.12
C LEU A 36 11.19 -6.56 -1.89
N SER A 37 9.87 -6.80 -1.85
CA SER A 37 9.24 -7.49 -0.71
C SER A 37 7.98 -8.25 -1.14
N ASN A 38 7.72 -9.34 -0.41
CA ASN A 38 6.54 -10.18 -0.57
C ASN A 38 5.97 -10.51 0.82
N LEU A 39 4.92 -9.81 1.21
CA LEU A 39 4.25 -9.97 2.50
C LEU A 39 3.02 -10.85 2.34
N ASN A 40 2.80 -11.79 3.25
CA ASN A 40 1.62 -12.65 3.27
C ASN A 40 1.10 -12.75 4.71
N PHE A 41 -0.16 -12.38 4.91
CA PHE A 41 -0.80 -12.44 6.22
C PHE A 41 -2.31 -12.61 6.10
N ILE A 42 -2.93 -12.99 7.22
CA ILE A 42 -4.38 -13.01 7.37
C ILE A 42 -4.81 -11.62 7.86
N LEU A 43 -5.72 -10.98 7.14
CA LEU A 43 -6.38 -9.75 7.58
C LEU A 43 -7.72 -10.12 8.23
N PRO A 44 -7.88 -9.94 9.56
CA PRO A 44 -9.13 -10.27 10.24
C PRO A 44 -10.32 -9.39 9.79
N PRO A 45 -11.56 -9.76 10.16
CA PRO A 45 -12.73 -8.92 9.93
C PRO A 45 -12.57 -7.57 10.62
N HIS A 46 -13.05 -6.50 9.99
CA HIS A 46 -13.04 -5.14 10.56
C HIS A 46 -11.65 -4.63 11.00
N ALA A 47 -10.57 -5.24 10.48
CA ALA A 47 -9.21 -4.91 10.84
C ALA A 47 -8.58 -3.92 9.85
N LEU A 48 -7.57 -3.20 10.34
CA LEU A 48 -6.69 -2.35 9.55
C LEU A 48 -5.26 -2.84 9.70
N GLN A 49 -4.54 -2.91 8.59
CA GLN A 49 -3.11 -3.19 8.54
C GLN A 49 -2.37 -1.98 7.99
N HIS A 50 -1.36 -1.55 8.71
CA HIS A 50 -0.50 -0.43 8.36
C HIS A 50 0.90 -0.95 8.02
N ILE A 51 1.42 -0.60 6.84
CA ILE A 51 2.70 -1.08 6.33
C ILE A 51 3.57 0.13 5.96
N ILE A 52 4.62 0.35 6.74
CA ILE A 52 5.59 1.42 6.51
C ILE A 52 6.50 0.98 5.35
N SER A 53 6.37 1.63 4.20
CA SER A 53 7.08 1.20 2.99
C SER A 53 8.49 1.77 2.89
N ASP A 54 8.83 2.78 3.70
CA ASP A 54 10.14 3.43 3.75
C ASP A 54 11.29 2.45 3.97
N GLN A 55 11.07 1.43 4.81
CA GLN A 55 12.06 0.39 5.12
C GLN A 55 12.29 -0.59 3.95
N ILE A 56 11.36 -0.62 2.99
CA ILE A 56 11.37 -1.57 1.87
C ILE A 56 11.88 -0.88 0.60
N LEU A 57 11.43 0.35 0.32
CA LEU A 57 11.81 1.10 -0.86
C LEU A 57 13.10 1.89 -0.70
N GLU A 58 13.57 2.08 0.53
CA GLU A 58 14.61 3.05 0.90
C GLU A 58 14.15 4.51 0.73
N ILE A 59 14.92 5.44 1.28
CA ILE A 59 14.64 6.89 1.23
C ILE A 59 14.92 7.42 -0.19
N ASN A 60 14.09 8.35 -0.68
CA ASN A 60 14.21 8.97 -2.00
C ASN A 60 14.16 7.99 -3.17
N LYS A 61 13.20 7.07 -3.12
CA LYS A 61 12.94 6.07 -4.15
C LYS A 61 11.46 6.04 -4.51
N PHE A 62 11.21 5.56 -5.72
CA PHE A 62 9.88 5.30 -6.23
C PHE A 62 9.72 3.81 -6.53
N GLY A 63 8.49 3.32 -6.38
CA GLY A 63 8.12 1.96 -6.71
C GLY A 63 6.61 1.77 -6.73
N SER A 64 6.19 0.51 -6.60
CA SER A 64 4.78 0.18 -6.62
C SER A 64 4.43 -1.01 -5.74
N ALA A 65 3.23 -1.00 -5.19
CA ALA A 65 2.62 -2.14 -4.51
C ALA A 65 1.52 -2.78 -5.36
N VAL A 66 1.48 -4.12 -5.34
CA VAL A 66 0.38 -4.94 -5.85
C VAL A 66 -0.23 -5.68 -4.67
N VAL A 67 -1.53 -5.52 -4.47
CA VAL A 67 -2.29 -6.17 -3.40
C VAL A 67 -3.18 -7.22 -4.03
N ASN A 68 -3.03 -8.47 -3.60
CA ASN A 68 -3.87 -9.60 -3.97
C ASN A 68 -4.55 -10.14 -2.71
N SER A 69 -5.80 -10.58 -2.85
CA SER A 69 -6.55 -11.21 -1.75
C SER A 69 -7.23 -12.49 -2.18
N SER A 70 -7.48 -13.38 -1.21
CA SER A 70 -8.23 -14.63 -1.41
C SER A 70 -9.71 -14.42 -1.75
N SER A 71 -10.21 -13.20 -1.66
CA SER A 71 -11.56 -12.80 -2.03
C SER A 71 -11.48 -11.50 -2.84
N PRO A 72 -12.12 -11.41 -4.02
CA PRO A 72 -12.10 -10.21 -4.84
C PRO A 72 -12.84 -9.05 -4.15
N SER A 73 -12.43 -7.81 -4.46
CA SER A 73 -13.02 -6.56 -3.95
C SER A 73 -13.21 -6.52 -2.42
N SER A 74 -12.32 -7.20 -1.69
CA SER A 74 -12.53 -7.57 -0.28
C SER A 74 -11.69 -6.73 0.69
N PRO A 75 -10.38 -6.50 0.45
CA PRO A 75 -9.65 -5.42 1.10
C PRO A 75 -9.81 -4.12 0.30
N THR A 76 -9.99 -3.00 1.02
CA THR A 76 -9.69 -1.68 0.46
C THR A 76 -8.23 -1.36 0.79
N ALA A 77 -7.46 -0.87 -0.17
CA ALA A 77 -6.08 -0.47 0.05
C ALA A 77 -5.85 0.97 -0.40
N VAL A 78 -5.01 1.70 0.33
CA VAL A 78 -4.64 3.10 0.07
C VAL A 78 -3.15 3.27 0.32
N SER A 79 -2.43 3.95 -0.57
CA SER A 79 -1.10 4.47 -0.25
C SER A 79 -1.24 5.89 0.26
N MET A 80 -0.74 6.12 1.47
CA MET A 80 -0.75 7.38 2.19
C MET A 80 0.65 7.97 2.13
N HIS A 81 0.78 9.14 1.51
CA HIS A 81 2.04 9.87 1.36
C HIS A 81 2.06 11.04 2.33
N TYR A 82 2.95 10.96 3.32
CA TYR A 82 3.16 11.99 4.32
C TYR A 82 4.29 12.89 3.86
N ASN A 83 3.95 13.91 3.07
CA ASN A 83 4.93 14.87 2.56
C ASN A 83 5.40 15.80 3.68
N ARG A 84 6.71 15.95 3.82
CA ARG A 84 7.32 16.74 4.90
C ARG A 84 7.91 18.05 4.38
N ALA A 85 7.88 19.08 5.23
CA ALA A 85 8.63 20.32 5.02
C ALA A 85 10.11 20.12 5.43
N SER A 86 10.96 21.12 5.16
CA SER A 86 12.40 21.07 5.47
C SER A 86 12.70 20.96 6.97
N ASP A 87 11.75 21.33 7.83
CA ASP A 87 11.80 21.19 9.29
C ASP A 87 11.25 19.83 9.78
N SER A 88 11.01 18.89 8.87
CA SER A 88 10.40 17.58 9.12
C SER A 88 8.92 17.61 9.55
N SER A 89 8.28 18.77 9.65
CA SER A 89 6.83 18.85 9.90
C SER A 89 6.04 18.26 8.73
N ILE A 90 4.83 17.75 8.98
CA ILE A 90 3.94 17.30 7.91
C ILE A 90 3.43 18.55 7.18
N LYS A 91 3.73 18.64 5.89
CA LYS A 91 3.26 19.72 5.02
C LYS A 91 1.84 19.43 4.52
N HIS A 92 1.61 18.20 4.05
CA HIS A 92 0.31 17.70 3.60
C HIS A 92 0.34 16.17 3.53
N ILE A 93 -0.84 15.56 3.43
CA ILE A 93 -1.01 14.12 3.29
C ILE A 93 -1.83 13.86 2.04
N ASP A 94 -1.28 13.06 1.12
CA ASP A 94 -1.98 12.61 -0.08
C ASP A 94 -2.36 11.12 0.06
N ALA A 95 -3.50 10.76 -0.49
CA ALA A 95 -4.01 9.39 -0.46
C ALA A 95 -4.28 8.91 -1.88
N THR A 96 -3.65 7.81 -2.28
CA THR A 96 -3.92 7.16 -3.56
C THR A 96 -4.60 5.81 -3.32
N PRO A 97 -5.91 5.67 -3.56
CA PRO A 97 -6.60 4.40 -3.39
C PRO A 97 -6.14 3.39 -4.45
N ALA A 98 -6.21 2.11 -4.09
CA ALA A 98 -5.97 1.01 -5.01
C ALA A 98 -6.96 1.04 -6.16
N ARG A 99 -6.47 0.67 -7.35
CA ARG A 99 -7.31 0.42 -8.51
C ARG A 99 -7.09 -1.01 -8.97
N GLU A 100 -8.18 -1.70 -9.24
CA GLU A 100 -8.13 -3.03 -9.83
C GLU A 100 -7.56 -2.91 -11.26
N PRO A 101 -6.54 -3.71 -11.63
CA PRO A 101 -5.80 -3.50 -12.87
C PRO A 101 -6.60 -3.73 -14.15
N PHE A 102 -7.75 -4.42 -14.13
CA PHE A 102 -8.72 -4.45 -15.21
C PHE A 102 -10.12 -4.62 -14.62
N GLY A 103 -11.07 -3.80 -15.08
CA GLY A 103 -12.44 -3.77 -14.56
C GLY A 103 -13.14 -5.11 -14.68
N ASN A 104 -14.08 -5.36 -13.77
CA ASN A 104 -15.07 -6.42 -13.90
C ASN A 104 -15.61 -6.42 -15.34
N VAL A 105 -15.31 -7.48 -16.08
CA VAL A 105 -16.12 -7.86 -17.23
C VAL A 105 -17.33 -8.56 -16.61
N LEU A 106 -18.38 -7.79 -16.36
CA LEU A 106 -19.72 -8.35 -16.17
C LEU A 106 -20.21 -8.91 -17.51
#